data_AF-A0A382EYZ5-F1
#
_entry.id   AF-A0A382EYZ5-F1
#
_cell.length_a   1.000
_cell.length_b   1.000
_cell.length_c   1.000
_cell.angle_alpha   90.00
_cell.angle_beta   90.00
_cell.angle_gamma   90.00
#
_symmetry.space_group_name_H-M   'P 1'
#
loop_
_entity.id
_entity.type
_entity.pdbx_description
1 polymer ?
#
loop_
_entity_poly.entity_id
_entity_poly.type
_entity_poly.pdbx_seq_one_letter_code
_entity_poly.pdbx_strand_id
1 'polypeptide(L)'
;MKDIELLGLVAYCEKWKPEKVYNIAHAEVFPEHQLKEARMPFDRWFEKTDQTLPPIVRQELIRAAEINLKAGRMSKLEAAYMSTSIFRNWYFWFFILSIIWWWL
;
A
#
# COMPACT_ATOMS: atom_id res chain seq x y z
N MET A 1 4.44 -1.86 10.69
CA MET A 1 3.69 -1.39 9.51
C MET A 1 2.84 -0.20 9.94
N LYS A 2 3.00 0.93 9.24
CA LYS A 2 2.17 2.12 9.45
C LYS A 2 0.79 1.91 8.81
N ASP A 3 -0.22 2.62 9.29
CA ASP A 3 -1.60 2.45 8.79
C ASP A 3 -1.72 2.84 7.31
N ILE A 4 -0.93 3.82 6.85
CA ILE A 4 -0.85 4.17 5.43
C ILE A 4 -0.26 3.06 4.56
N GLU A 5 0.74 2.35 5.08
CA GLU A 5 1.37 1.23 4.37
C GLU A 5 0.39 0.06 4.27
N LEU A 6 -0.35 -0.21 5.36
CA LEU A 6 -1.39 -1.23 5.39
C LEU A 6 -2.53 -0.91 4.42
N LEU A 7 -2.99 0.34 4.40
CA LEU A 7 -4.00 0.81 3.46
C LEU A 7 -3.51 0.68 2.00
N GLY A 8 -2.27 1.11 1.72
CA GLY A 8 -1.66 1.00 0.40
C GLY A 8 -1.49 -0.45 -0.06
N LEU A 9 -1.14 -1.35 0.86
CA LEU A 9 -1.02 -2.78 0.63
C LEU A 9 -2.35 -3.39 0.16
N VAL A 10 -3.43 -3.11 0.90
CA VAL A 10 -4.78 -3.60 0.54
C VAL A 10 -5.24 -2.96 -0.78
N ALA A 11 -5.03 -1.65 -0.96
CA ALA A 11 -5.37 -0.95 -2.19
C ALA A 11 -4.68 -1.55 -3.42
N TYR A 12 -3.41 -1.90 -3.29
CA TYR A 12 -2.68 -2.59 -4.35
C TYR A 12 -3.29 -3.98 -4.64
N CYS A 13 -3.52 -4.79 -3.61
CA CYS A 13 -4.02 -6.17 -3.78
C CYS A 13 -5.39 -6.20 -4.47
N GLU A 14 -6.27 -5.26 -4.13
CA GLU A 14 -7.60 -5.13 -4.73
C GLU A 14 -7.60 -4.31 -6.04
N LYS A 15 -6.47 -3.73 -6.44
CA LYS A 15 -6.34 -2.78 -7.56
C LYS A 15 -7.31 -1.60 -7.46
N TRP A 16 -7.49 -1.09 -6.24
CA TRP A 16 -8.35 0.05 -5.94
C TRP A 16 -7.54 1.29 -5.62
N LYS A 17 -8.18 2.46 -5.73
CA LYS A 17 -7.61 3.70 -5.19
C LYS A 17 -7.54 3.58 -3.65
N PRO A 18 -6.48 4.08 -2.99
CA PRO A 18 -6.37 4.09 -1.53
C PRO A 18 -7.58 4.72 -0.84
N GLU A 19 -8.10 5.82 -1.38
CA GLU A 19 -9.32 6.48 -0.91
C GLU A 19 -10.53 5.53 -0.86
N LYS A 20 -10.69 4.68 -1.88
CA LYS A 20 -11.80 3.73 -1.93
C LYS A 20 -11.68 2.69 -0.81
N VAL A 21 -10.48 2.17 -0.56
CA VAL A 21 -10.22 1.24 0.55
C VAL A 21 -10.49 1.92 1.89
N TYR A 22 -10.02 3.16 2.07
CA TYR A 22 -10.27 3.95 3.27
C TYR A 22 -11.77 4.10 3.55
N ASN A 23 -12.52 4.48 2.52
CA ASN A 23 -13.95 4.71 2.63
C ASN A 23 -14.72 3.42 2.96
N ILE A 24 -14.37 2.31 2.31
CA ILE A 24 -15.01 1.01 2.56
C ILE A 24 -14.66 0.51 3.96
N ALA A 25 -13.40 0.58 4.38
CA ALA A 25 -12.98 0.12 5.71
C ALA A 25 -13.70 0.88 6.84
N HIS A 26 -13.97 2.17 6.66
CA HIS A 26 -14.81 2.93 7.59
C HIS A 26 -16.30 2.54 7.51
N ALA A 27 -16.83 2.24 6.32
CA ALA A 27 -18.23 1.85 6.12
C ALA A 27 -18.58 0.46 6.65
N GLU A 28 -17.65 -0.48 6.59
CA GLU A 28 -17.83 -1.82 7.16
C GLU A 28 -17.85 -1.81 8.69
N VAL A 29 -17.17 -0.82 9.30
CA VAL A 29 -16.98 -0.76 10.75
C VAL A 29 -17.98 0.14 11.46
N PHE A 30 -18.36 1.26 10.84
CA PHE A 30 -19.27 2.23 11.44
C PHE A 30 -20.60 2.26 10.69
N PRO A 31 -21.74 2.24 11.40
CA PRO A 31 -23.05 2.41 10.77
C PRO A 31 -23.17 3.80 10.15
N GLU A 32 -23.99 3.94 9.09
CA GLU A 32 -24.06 5.16 8.26
C GLU A 32 -24.26 6.46 9.05
N HIS A 33 -25.05 6.41 10.12
CA HIS A 33 -25.34 7.57 10.97
C HIS A 33 -24.11 8.05 11.78
N GLN A 34 -23.18 7.14 12.13
CA GLN A 34 -21.94 7.47 12.86
C GLN A 34 -20.76 7.74 11.91
N LEU A 35 -20.88 7.36 10.64
CA LEU A 35 -19.80 7.43 9.67
C LEU A 35 -19.31 8.85 9.43
N LYS A 36 -20.22 9.84 9.41
CA LYS A 36 -19.87 11.26 9.21
C LYS A 36 -19.06 11.84 10.36
N GLU A 37 -19.26 11.34 11.58
CA GLU A 37 -18.56 11.80 12.77
C GLU A 37 -17.24 11.03 12.99
N ALA A 38 -17.26 9.72 12.70
CA ALA A 38 -16.11 8.83 12.91
C ALA A 38 -15.05 8.91 11.80
N ARG A 39 -15.38 9.47 10.63
CA ARG A 39 -14.49 9.49 9.46
C ARG A 39 -14.09 10.90 9.05
N MET A 40 -12.79 11.17 9.09
CA MET A 40 -12.20 12.35 8.47
C MET A 40 -12.15 12.19 6.94
N PRO A 41 -12.32 13.26 6.14
CA PRO A 41 -12.10 13.16 4.69
C PRO A 41 -10.70 12.61 4.38
N PHE A 42 -10.60 11.72 3.39
CA PHE A 42 -9.37 11.00 3.07
C PHE A 42 -8.18 11.94 2.84
N ASP A 43 -8.35 13.00 2.05
CA ASP A 43 -7.27 13.95 1.76
C ASP A 43 -6.72 14.60 3.03
N ARG A 44 -7.61 15.03 3.94
CA ARG A 44 -7.21 15.62 5.23
C ARG A 44 -6.53 14.59 6.14
N TRP A 45 -7.00 13.35 6.12
CA TRP A 45 -6.37 12.27 6.88
C TRP A 45 -4.98 11.94 6.32
N PHE A 46 -4.83 11.92 5.00
CA PHE A 46 -3.58 11.66 4.30
C PHE A 46 -2.53 12.76 4.53
N GLU A 47 -2.95 14.01 4.67
CA GLU A 47 -2.07 15.14 4.97
C GLU A 47 -1.57 15.19 6.42
N LYS A 48 -2.13 14.40 7.34
CA LYS A 48 -1.67 14.38 8.74
C LYS A 48 -0.26 13.81 8.85
N THR A 49 0.52 14.39 9.76
CA THR A 49 1.83 13.84 10.16
C THR A 49 1.68 12.47 10.82
N ASP A 50 0.60 12.29 11.58
CA ASP A 50 0.22 11.03 12.20
C ASP A 50 -1.05 10.49 11.53
N GLN A 51 -0.85 9.64 10.52
CA GLN A 51 -1.89 9.01 9.70
C GLN A 51 -2.46 7.78 10.43
N THR A 52 -2.85 7.95 11.69
CA THR A 52 -3.39 6.86 12.50
C THR A 52 -4.86 6.62 12.18
N LEU A 53 -5.23 5.35 12.06
CA LEU A 53 -6.61 4.91 11.91
C LEU A 53 -7.20 4.53 13.26
N PRO A 54 -8.54 4.62 13.42
CA PRO A 54 -9.22 4.01 14.55
C PRO A 54 -8.83 2.51 14.66
N PRO A 55 -8.54 1.98 15.85
CA PRO A 55 -8.05 0.60 16.01
C PRO A 55 -8.93 -0.45 15.34
N ILE A 56 -10.25 -0.24 15.34
CA ILE A 56 -11.21 -1.15 14.74
C ILE A 56 -11.18 -1.13 13.19
N VAL A 57 -10.94 0.04 12.58
CA VAL A 57 -10.73 0.17 11.12
C VAL A 57 -9.41 -0.48 10.73
N ARG A 58 -8.36 -0.29 11.54
CA ARG A 58 -7.08 -0.95 11.35
C ARG A 58 -7.21 -2.48 11.39
N GLN A 59 -7.98 -3.03 12.33
CA GLN A 59 -8.23 -4.47 12.40
C GLN A 59 -8.93 -5.00 11.15
N GLU A 60 -9.90 -4.25 10.61
CA GLU A 60 -10.57 -4.66 9.37
C GLU A 60 -9.61 -4.64 8.16
N LEU A 61 -8.72 -3.65 8.09
CA LEU A 61 -7.67 -3.65 7.06
C LEU A 61 -6.67 -4.80 7.23
N ILE A 62 -6.31 -5.17 8.46
CA ILE A 62 -5.47 -6.36 8.73
C ILE A 62 -6.19 -7.62 8.25
N ARG A 63 -7.48 -7.78 8.56
CA ARG A 63 -8.29 -8.90 8.08
C ARG A 63 -8.32 -8.95 6.55
N ALA A 64 -8.54 -7.82 5.88
CA ALA A 64 -8.53 -7.73 4.43
C ALA A 64 -7.14 -8.10 3.84
N ALA A 65 -6.06 -7.68 4.51
CA ALA A 65 -4.70 -8.04 4.14
C ALA A 65 -4.44 -9.54 4.28
N GLU A 66 -4.89 -10.17 5.38
CA GLU A 66 -4.79 -11.62 5.57
C GLU A 66 -5.57 -12.42 4.52
N ILE A 67 -6.76 -11.96 4.15
CA ILE A 67 -7.56 -12.57 3.08
C ILE A 67 -6.80 -12.50 1.75
N ASN A 68 -6.23 -11.35 1.42
CA ASN A 68 -5.45 -11.16 0.20
C ASN A 68 -4.14 -11.98 0.19
N LEU A 69 -3.52 -12.15 1.35
CA LEU A 69 -2.37 -13.03 1.53
C LEU A 69 -2.73 -14.49 1.25
N LYS A 70 -3.80 -14.99 1.87
CA LYS A 70 -4.31 -16.36 1.65
C LYS A 70 -4.75 -16.59 0.21
N ALA A 71 -5.28 -15.56 -0.45
CA ALA A 71 -5.66 -15.59 -1.86
C ALA A 71 -4.45 -15.51 -2.82
N GLY A 72 -3.22 -15.38 -2.31
CA GLY A 72 -1.99 -15.30 -3.12
C GLY A 72 -1.80 -13.97 -3.85
N ARG A 73 -2.63 -12.96 -3.60
CA ARG A 73 -2.57 -11.66 -4.30
C ARG A 73 -1.38 -10.81 -3.85
N MET A 74 -0.86 -11.04 -2.64
CA MET A 74 0.35 -10.40 -2.14
C MET A 74 1.65 -10.90 -2.78
N SER A 75 1.69 -12.12 -3.33
CA SER A 75 2.88 -12.67 -3.99
C SER A 75 3.35 -11.81 -5.18
N LYS A 76 2.42 -11.10 -5.83
CA LYS A 76 2.72 -10.16 -6.92
C LYS A 76 3.47 -8.91 -6.45
N LEU A 77 3.32 -8.49 -5.20
CA LEU A 77 4.08 -7.37 -4.63
C LEU A 77 5.53 -7.75 -4.42
N GLU A 78 5.77 -8.95 -3.88
CA GLU A 78 7.12 -9.48 -3.71
C GLU A 78 7.79 -9.66 -5.08
N ALA A 79 7.07 -10.20 -6.07
CA ALA A 79 7.56 -10.32 -7.44
C ALA A 79 7.84 -8.96 -8.11
N ALA A 80 7.01 -7.94 -7.90
CA ALA A 80 7.21 -6.59 -8.46
C ALA A 80 8.39 -5.85 -7.78
N TYR A 81 8.51 -5.96 -6.46
CA TYR A 81 9.65 -5.41 -5.72
C TYR A 81 10.96 -6.09 -6.14
N MET A 82 10.95 -7.42 -6.27
CA MET A 82 12.10 -8.20 -6.73
C MET A 82 12.47 -7.86 -8.18
N SER A 83 11.48 -7.75 -9.07
CA SER A 83 11.64 -7.31 -10.45
C SER A 83 12.34 -5.96 -10.55
N THR A 84 11.80 -4.94 -9.89
CA THR A 84 12.36 -3.57 -9.93
C THR A 84 13.78 -3.49 -9.35
N SER A 85 14.07 -4.26 -8.29
CA SER A 85 15.42 -4.37 -7.73
C SER A 85 16.42 -4.99 -8.70
N ILE A 86 16.05 -6.09 -9.36
CA ILE A 86 16.90 -6.78 -10.34
C ILE A 86 17.18 -5.87 -11.54
N PHE A 87 16.15 -5.23 -12.10
CA PHE A 87 16.32 -4.31 -13.23
C PHE A 87 17.23 -3.13 -12.87
N ARG A 88 17.04 -2.51 -11.69
CA ARG A 88 17.91 -1.40 -11.24
C ARG A 88 19.37 -1.83 -11.12
N ASN A 89 19.63 -3.01 -10.56
CA ASN A 89 20.99 -3.52 -10.41
C ASN A 89 21.63 -3.79 -11.78
N TRP A 90 20.86 -4.32 -12.73
CA TRP A 90 21.38 -4.63 -14.06
C TRP A 90 21.77 -3.37 -14.85
N TYR A 91 20.95 -2.32 -14.81
CA TYR A 91 21.29 -1.03 -15.43
C TYR A 91 22.55 -0.39 -14.82
N PHE A 92 22.74 -0.51 -13.50
CA PHE A 92 23.94 -0.02 -12.82
C PHE A 92 25.21 -0.75 -13.31
N TRP A 93 25.16 -2.07 -13.46
CA TRP A 93 26.26 -2.85 -14.01
C TRP A 93 26.53 -2.53 -15.49
N PHE A 94 25.48 -2.37 -16.31
CA PHE A 94 25.65 -1.95 -17.70
C PHE A 94 26.29 -0.57 -17.84
N PHE A 95 25.94 0.39 -16.96
CA PHE A 95 26.55 1.72 -16.92
C PHE A 95 28.02 1.69 -16.52
N ILE A 96 28.40 0.86 -15.55
CA ILE A 96 29.81 0.70 -15.15
C ILE A 96 30.61 0.06 -16.28
N LEU A 97 30.07 -0.98 -16.94
CA LEU A 97 30.74 -1.64 -18.05
C LEU A 97 30.92 -0.70 -19.26
N SER A 98 29.95 0.15 -19.56
CA SER A 98 30.08 1.12 -20.65
C SER A 98 31.12 2.20 -20.35
N ILE A 99 31.26 2.64 -19.09
CA ILE A 99 32.34 3.55 -18.68
C ILE A 99 33.70 2.87 -18.81
N ILE A 100 33.85 1.64 -18.34
CA ILE A 100 35.13 0.90 -18.41
C ILE A 100 35.52 0.68 -19.87
N TRP A 101 34.57 0.31 -20.73
CA TRP A 101 34.81 0.13 -22.17
C TRP A 101 35.15 1.43 -22.90
N TRP A 102 34.64 2.58 -22.44
CA TRP A 102 34.97 3.89 -23.01
C TRP A 102 36.38 4.38 -22.63
N TRP A 103 36.97 3.83 -21.56
CA TRP A 103 38.30 4.16 -21.05
C TRP A 103 39.40 3.16 -21.46
N LEU A 104 39.04 2.07 -22.17
CA LEU A 104 39.95 1.02 -22.63
C LEU A 104 40.18 1.13 -24.14
#